data_AF-A0A432WNJ0-F1
#
_entry.id   AF-A0A432WNJ0-F1
#
_cell.length_a   1.000
_cell.length_b   1.000
_cell.length_c   1.000
_cell.angle_alpha   90.00
_cell.angle_beta   90.00
_cell.angle_gamma   90.00
#
_symmetry.space_group_name_H-M   'P 1'
#
loop_
_entity.id
_entity.type
_entity.pdbx_description
1 polymer ?
#
loop_
_entity_poly.entity_id
_entity_poly.type
_entity_poly.pdbx_seq_one_letter_code
_entity_poly.pdbx_strand_id
1 'polypeptide(L)'
;MESLDTVEKTNAVFARLRERARMRSPELREEWFEATLFKTRTLHVEDYLAEAERNARTLARTPESAPTYDFIREVVEAQLMALVQALYRDEPR
;
A
#
# COMPACT_ATOMS: atom_id res chain seq x y z
N MET A 1 -16.36 -17.99 -4.31
CA MET A 1 -15.90 -17.27 -5.54
C MET A 1 -15.77 -15.78 -5.25
N GLU A 2 -15.33 -15.40 -4.04
CA GLU A 2 -15.26 -14.00 -3.58
C GLU A 2 -13.82 -13.46 -3.57
N SER A 3 -12.81 -14.34 -3.42
CA SER A 3 -11.41 -13.94 -3.28
C SER A 3 -10.76 -13.37 -4.55
N LEU A 4 -11.28 -13.70 -5.75
CA LEU A 4 -10.76 -13.17 -7.02
C LEU A 4 -11.09 -11.69 -7.19
N ASP A 5 -12.32 -11.31 -6.85
CA ASP A 5 -12.81 -9.93 -6.95
C ASP A 5 -12.03 -8.98 -6.01
N THR A 6 -11.67 -9.45 -4.82
CA THR A 6 -10.84 -8.69 -3.87
C THR A 6 -9.41 -8.48 -4.37
N VAL A 7 -8.81 -9.49 -5.01
CA VAL A 7 -7.45 -9.38 -5.56
C VAL A 7 -7.41 -8.45 -6.76
N GLU A 8 -8.38 -8.54 -7.66
CA GLU A 8 -8.48 -7.64 -8.83
C GLU A 8 -8.70 -6.19 -8.41
N LYS A 9 -9.59 -5.93 -7.43
CA LYS A 9 -9.78 -4.60 -6.85
C LYS A 9 -8.51 -4.06 -6.21
N THR A 10 -7.79 -4.89 -5.47
CA THR A 10 -6.52 -4.52 -4.82
C THR A 10 -5.46 -4.16 -5.86
N ASN A 11 -5.32 -4.95 -6.93
CA ASN A 11 -4.41 -4.65 -8.03
C ASN A 11 -4.78 -3.34 -8.75
N ALA A 12 -6.07 -3.06 -8.94
CA ALA A 12 -6.54 -1.80 -9.53
C ALA A 12 -6.16 -0.59 -8.66
N VAL A 13 -6.23 -0.70 -7.33
CA VAL A 13 -5.77 0.35 -6.41
C VAL A 13 -4.27 0.59 -6.55
N PHE A 14 -3.45 -0.46 -6.54
CA PHE A 14 -1.99 -0.31 -6.73
C PHE A 14 -1.62 0.26 -8.10
N ALA A 15 -2.36 -0.08 -9.15
CA ALA A 15 -2.16 0.51 -10.48
C ALA A 15 -2.39 2.04 -10.46
N ARG A 16 -3.48 2.49 -9.83
CA ARG A 16 -3.78 3.93 -9.67
C ARG A 16 -2.73 4.65 -8.81
N LEU A 17 -2.30 4.03 -7.71
CA LEU A 17 -1.25 4.60 -6.87
C LEU A 17 0.08 4.74 -7.63
N ARG A 18 0.45 3.75 -8.45
CA ARG A 18 1.65 3.84 -9.31
C ARG A 18 1.53 4.94 -10.35
N GLU A 19 0.39 5.06 -11.01
CA GLU A 19 0.13 6.16 -11.94
C GLU A 19 0.28 7.51 -11.25
N ARG A 20 -0.28 7.65 -10.04
CA ARG A 20 -0.18 8.87 -9.24
C ARG A 20 1.24 9.17 -8.80
N ALA A 21 1.99 8.15 -8.38
CA ALA A 21 3.39 8.28 -7.97
C ALA A 21 4.29 8.81 -9.10
N ARG A 22 4.03 8.43 -10.36
CA ARG A 22 4.75 8.96 -11.53
C ARG A 22 4.54 10.46 -11.78
N MET A 23 3.45 11.02 -11.26
CA MET A 23 3.12 12.45 -11.38
C MET A 23 3.66 13.29 -10.21
N ARG A 24 4.27 12.66 -9.21
CA ARG A 24 4.78 13.31 -7.99
C ARG A 24 6.28 13.08 -7.81
N SER A 25 6.83 13.69 -6.77
CA SER A 25 8.21 13.40 -6.34
C SER A 25 8.37 11.89 -6.16
N PRO A 26 9.44 11.29 -6.71
CA PRO A 26 9.70 9.86 -6.53
C PRO A 26 10.09 9.52 -5.10
N GLU A 27 10.47 10.53 -4.30
CA GLU A 27 10.82 10.36 -2.89
C GLU A 27 9.76 10.98 -1.98
N LEU A 28 9.35 10.21 -0.96
CA LEU A 28 8.53 10.64 0.16
C LEU A 28 9.44 11.03 1.32
N ARG A 29 9.63 12.32 1.51
CA ARG A 29 10.49 12.93 2.55
C ARG A 29 9.70 13.65 3.63
N GLU A 30 8.39 13.68 3.47
CA GLU A 30 7.50 14.50 4.29
C GLU A 30 7.37 13.93 5.69
N GLU A 31 7.48 14.79 6.71
CA GLU A 31 7.42 14.37 8.12
C GLU A 31 6.10 13.71 8.52
N TRP A 32 5.02 13.98 7.76
CA TRP A 32 3.72 13.38 7.97
C TRP A 32 3.57 12.01 7.30
N PHE A 33 4.54 11.57 6.48
CA PHE A 33 4.53 10.23 5.91
C PHE A 33 5.08 9.22 6.93
N GLU A 34 4.24 8.28 7.34
CA GLU A 34 4.57 7.26 8.34
C GLU A 34 5.45 6.14 7.76
N ALA A 35 6.70 6.46 7.39
CA ALA A 35 7.66 5.50 6.85
C ALA A 35 7.91 4.29 7.77
N THR A 36 7.66 4.44 9.08
CA THR A 36 7.76 3.36 10.09
C THR A 36 6.78 2.21 9.88
N LEU A 37 5.71 2.43 9.10
CA LEU A 37 4.78 1.37 8.67
C LEU A 37 5.40 0.41 7.65
N PHE A 38 6.58 0.76 7.11
CA PHE A 38 7.28 0.00 6.10
C PHE A 38 8.59 -0.57 6.65
N LYS A 39 8.97 -1.75 6.17
CA LYS A 39 10.24 -2.41 6.49
C LYS A 39 11.38 -1.92 5.61
N THR A 40 11.04 -1.46 4.41
CA THR A 40 11.97 -0.79 3.49
C THR A 40 12.54 0.48 4.14
N ARG A 41 13.85 0.69 3.99
CA ARG A 41 14.59 1.85 4.54
C ARG A 41 15.00 2.81 3.43
N THR A 42 14.15 2.98 2.44
CA THR A 42 14.37 3.89 1.31
C THR A 42 13.43 5.08 1.46
N LEU A 43 13.58 6.10 0.62
CA LEU A 43 12.61 7.19 0.54
C LEU A 43 11.73 7.05 -0.69
N HIS A 44 11.95 6.05 -1.54
CA HIS A 44 11.32 5.97 -2.85
C HIS A 44 9.91 5.40 -2.74
N VAL A 45 8.95 6.12 -3.30
CA VAL A 45 7.53 5.73 -3.32
C VAL A 45 7.32 4.36 -3.97
N GLU A 46 8.13 4.00 -4.97
CA GLU A 46 8.05 2.71 -5.65
C GLU A 46 8.40 1.54 -4.72
N ASP A 47 9.35 1.72 -3.80
CA ASP A 47 9.73 0.69 -2.82
C ASP A 47 8.62 0.46 -1.81
N TYR A 48 8.00 1.54 -1.33
CA TYR A 48 6.84 1.47 -0.44
C TYR A 48 5.64 0.80 -1.11
N LEU A 49 5.35 1.16 -2.37
CA LEU A 49 4.31 0.51 -3.18
C LEU A 49 4.60 -0.98 -3.39
N ALA A 50 5.84 -1.33 -3.71
CA ALA A 50 6.24 -2.72 -3.91
C ALA A 50 6.12 -3.54 -2.61
N GLU A 51 6.45 -2.96 -1.46
CA GLU A 51 6.27 -3.61 -0.17
C GLU A 51 4.79 -3.85 0.16
N ALA A 52 3.96 -2.81 0.07
CA ALA A 52 2.53 -2.92 0.32
C ALA A 52 1.86 -3.95 -0.60
N GLU A 53 2.24 -3.99 -1.87
CA GLU A 53 1.71 -4.98 -2.82
C GLU A 53 2.18 -6.41 -2.50
N ARG A 54 3.43 -6.59 -2.04
CA ARG A 54 3.88 -7.90 -1.53
C ARG A 54 3.07 -8.34 -0.31
N ASN A 55 2.84 -7.44 0.65
CA ASN A 55 2.05 -7.74 1.84
C ASN A 55 0.59 -8.07 1.50
N ALA A 56 -0.02 -7.34 0.57
CA ALA A 56 -1.38 -7.61 0.09
C ALA A 56 -1.49 -8.97 -0.62
N ARG A 57 -0.47 -9.36 -1.42
CA ARG A 57 -0.40 -10.71 -2.01
C ARG A 57 -0.25 -11.80 -0.96
N THR A 58 0.50 -11.53 0.11
CA THR A 58 0.61 -12.45 1.26
C THR A 58 -0.73 -12.60 1.95
N LEU A 59 -1.44 -11.49 2.21
CA LEU A 59 -2.78 -11.50 2.80
C LEU A 59 -3.76 -12.34 1.98
N ALA A 60 -3.80 -12.13 0.67
CA ALA A 60 -4.69 -12.88 -0.24
C ALA A 60 -4.43 -14.40 -0.27
N ARG A 61 -3.23 -14.84 0.13
CA ARG A 61 -2.86 -16.26 0.22
C ARG A 61 -2.97 -16.80 1.64
N THR A 62 -3.17 -15.93 2.63
CA THR A 62 -3.27 -16.29 4.04
C THR A 62 -4.72 -16.66 4.34
N PRO A 63 -5.01 -17.86 4.85
CA PRO A 63 -6.37 -18.21 5.28
C PRO A 63 -6.86 -17.25 6.36
N GLU A 64 -8.13 -16.86 6.34
CA GLU A 64 -8.73 -16.00 7.37
C GLU A 64 -8.62 -16.60 8.78
N SER A 65 -8.55 -17.92 8.88
CA SER A 65 -8.36 -18.65 10.15
C SER A 65 -6.92 -18.63 10.66
N ALA A 66 -5.95 -18.12 9.89
CA ALA A 66 -4.56 -18.07 10.33
C ALA A 66 -4.40 -17.01 11.44
N PRO A 67 -3.64 -17.30 12.52
CA PRO A 67 -3.42 -16.33 13.60
C PRO A 67 -2.78 -15.00 13.15
N THR A 68 -2.08 -15.02 12.01
CA THR A 68 -1.42 -13.85 11.44
C THR A 68 -2.31 -13.05 10.48
N TYR A 69 -3.52 -13.54 10.15
CA TYR A 69 -4.36 -12.92 9.13
C TYR A 69 -4.70 -11.47 9.49
N ASP A 70 -5.23 -11.24 10.70
CA ASP A 70 -5.62 -9.90 11.16
C ASP A 70 -4.44 -8.96 11.24
N PHE A 71 -3.29 -9.44 11.73
CA PHE A 71 -2.08 -8.64 11.78
C PHE A 71 -1.61 -8.20 10.38
N ILE A 72 -1.59 -9.11 9.39
CA ILE A 72 -1.18 -8.77 8.03
C ILE A 72 -2.20 -7.82 7.39
N ARG A 73 -3.50 -8.02 7.67
CA ARG A 73 -4.58 -7.15 7.20
C ARG A 73 -4.39 -5.72 7.71
N GLU A 74 -4.18 -5.55 9.01
CA GLU A 74 -3.95 -4.23 9.62
C GLU A 74 -2.71 -3.53 9.04
N VAL A 75 -1.61 -4.27 8.83
CA VAL A 75 -0.40 -3.74 8.20
C VAL A 75 -0.68 -3.25 6.77
N VAL A 76 -1.38 -4.04 5.96
CA VAL A 76 -1.71 -3.67 4.58
C VAL A 76 -2.64 -2.45 4.54
N GLU A 77 -3.66 -2.41 5.40
CA GLU A 77 -4.59 -1.28 5.51
C GLU A 77 -3.85 0.02 5.90
N ALA A 78 -2.97 -0.03 6.90
CA ALA A 78 -2.18 1.12 7.33
C ALA A 78 -1.22 1.60 6.22
N GLN A 79 -0.52 0.68 5.55
CA GLN A 79 0.38 1.00 4.44
C GLN A 79 -0.37 1.64 3.26
N LEU A 80 -1.53 1.11 2.89
CA LEU A 80 -2.36 1.68 1.82
C LEU A 80 -2.86 3.07 2.18
N MET A 81 -3.33 3.27 3.42
CA MET A 81 -3.80 4.58 3.86
C MET A 81 -2.68 5.63 3.83
N ALA A 82 -1.48 5.28 4.30
CA ALA A 82 -0.31 6.15 4.24
C ALA A 82 0.06 6.53 2.79
N LEU A 83 0.04 5.56 1.87
CA LEU A 83 0.32 5.79 0.44
C LEU A 83 -0.76 6.64 -0.25
N VAL A 84 -2.03 6.42 0.06
CA VAL A 84 -3.14 7.24 -0.47
C VAL A 84 -3.00 8.67 0.02
N GLN A 85 -2.76 8.89 1.32
CA GLN A 85 -2.51 10.22 1.85
C GLN A 85 -1.27 10.84 1.18
N ALA A 86 -0.19 10.09 1.03
CA ALA A 86 1.03 10.56 0.39
C ALA A 86 0.80 11.10 -1.03
N LEU A 87 -0.01 10.39 -1.80
CA LEU A 87 -0.15 10.62 -3.23
C LEU A 87 -1.31 11.55 -3.61
N TYR A 88 -2.29 11.74 -2.72
CA TYR A 88 -3.51 12.51 -3.00
C TYR A 88 -3.70 13.76 -2.13
N ARG A 89 -2.86 14.01 -1.12
CA ARG A 89 -3.06 15.11 -0.16
C ARG A 89 -3.01 16.54 -0.73
N ASP A 90 -2.31 16.80 -1.84
CA ASP A 90 -2.28 18.15 -2.46
C ASP A 90 -2.96 18.21 -3.83
N GLU A 91 -4.04 17.46 -4.03
CA GLU A 91 -4.89 17.71 -5.19
C GLU A 91 -5.83 18.89 -4.85
N PRO A 92 -5.70 20.07 -5.49
CA PRO A 92 -6.76 21.06 -5.41
C PRO A 92 -8.02 20.41 -6.00
N ARG A 93 -9.13 20.48 -5.25
CA ARG A 93 -10.46 20.16 -5.77
C ARG A 93 -10.83 21.08 -6.92
#